data_AF-A0A7Y1TDR8-F1
#
_entry.id   AF-A0A7Y1TDR8-F1
#
_cell.length_a   1.000
_cell.length_b   1.000
_cell.length_c   1.000
_cell.angle_alpha   90.00
_cell.angle_beta   90.00
_cell.angle_gamma   90.00
#
_symmetry.space_group_name_H-M   'P 1'
#
loop_
_entity.id
_entity.type
_entity.pdbx_description
1 polymer ?
#
loop_
_entity_poly.entity_id
_entity_poly.type
_entity_poly.pdbx_seq_one_letter_code
_entity_poly.pdbx_strand_id
1 'polypeptide(L)'
;MRLRNLQVFTLFVLAFSGTQYAVADYVAYSVGDKGRSPLPERVDKIDTKYLLNIEWGGYAGRKARLGVLEVDNDSGANSYTVSTIMGDINYSDSSTGVPVNGIDAIVIDSLSQTGRFRLVERTELSNVLAEQDLAASGRIAKPSGAKTGKVLGAEYLVQLVVTDYETKTSGTDKGIGGLLTKKVPLLGGVKAGSSQGRVGLNLRLIDAETSEITFTKQIESVIKETNLAFGGAGLIGDIGLGGFMSDYSKTPIGQAVIAGVNQAVFELIKQIGSKSAEGSVVKADATQIYTNLGQDSVAVGDRLQVLKKGEELIDPETGISLGGSTTSMGEIEVSQVQEKFSIAKPVSLSGTPDRGDKVVSTKAAAPLEFAASWKKPR
;
A
#
# COMPACT_ATOMS: atom_id res chain seq x y z
N MET A 1 54.44 47.95 0.15
CA MET A 1 53.28 48.65 -0.44
C MET A 1 52.91 47.96 -1.75
N ARG A 2 51.96 47.01 -1.72
CA ARG A 2 51.36 46.38 -2.91
C ARG A 2 49.90 46.07 -2.56
N LEU A 3 48.97 46.85 -3.13
CA LEU A 3 47.54 46.59 -3.05
C LEU A 3 47.20 45.38 -3.95
N ARG A 4 46.42 44.44 -3.41
CA ARG A 4 45.80 43.34 -4.17
C ARG A 4 44.37 43.75 -4.53
N ASN A 5 44.08 43.77 -5.82
CA ASN A 5 42.74 43.93 -6.39
C ASN A 5 41.86 42.73 -6.00
N LEU A 6 40.65 43.01 -5.51
CA LEU A 6 39.59 42.02 -5.30
C LEU A 6 38.51 42.26 -6.37
N GLN A 7 38.41 41.36 -7.35
CA GLN A 7 37.29 41.37 -8.29
C GLN A 7 36.10 40.64 -7.67
N VAL A 8 34.96 41.34 -7.58
CA VAL A 8 33.68 40.79 -7.14
C VAL A 8 33.00 40.14 -8.36
N PHE A 9 32.78 38.84 -8.32
CA PHE A 9 31.96 38.11 -9.29
C PHE A 9 30.52 38.04 -8.77
N THR A 10 29.61 38.78 -9.39
CA THR A 10 28.17 38.70 -9.10
C THR A 10 27.58 37.56 -9.93
N LEU A 11 27.16 36.48 -9.26
CA LEU A 11 26.50 35.33 -9.88
C LEU A 11 25.01 35.64 -10.07
N PHE A 12 24.55 35.80 -11.31
CA PHE A 12 23.13 35.91 -11.65
C PHE A 12 22.54 34.50 -11.71
N VAL A 13 21.71 34.13 -10.73
CA VAL A 13 20.91 32.90 -10.78
C VAL A 13 19.61 33.23 -11.51
N LEU A 14 19.51 32.79 -12.77
CA LEU A 14 18.22 32.77 -13.48
C LEU A 14 17.35 31.67 -12.86
N ALA A 15 16.31 32.07 -12.12
CA ALA A 15 15.26 31.17 -11.69
C ALA A 15 14.36 30.84 -12.91
N PHE A 16 14.56 29.65 -13.49
CA PHE A 16 13.69 29.12 -14.53
C PHE A 16 12.42 28.59 -13.86
N SER A 17 11.37 29.41 -13.76
CA SER A 17 10.04 28.98 -13.34
C SER A 17 9.37 28.25 -14.50
N GLY A 18 9.79 27.02 -14.78
CA GLY A 18 9.03 26.10 -15.61
C GLY A 18 7.87 25.58 -14.78
N THR A 19 6.66 26.05 -15.06
CA THR A 19 5.43 25.35 -14.66
C THR A 19 5.41 24.02 -15.40
N GLN A 20 5.97 22.97 -14.79
CA GLN A 20 5.69 21.61 -15.21
C GLN A 20 4.21 21.36 -14.96
N TYR A 21 3.41 21.34 -16.02
CA TYR A 21 2.11 20.69 -16.00
C TYR A 21 2.39 19.22 -15.70
N ALA A 22 2.27 18.82 -14.44
CA ALA A 22 2.35 17.42 -14.04
C ALA A 22 1.19 16.71 -14.74
N VAL A 23 1.49 15.97 -15.81
CA VAL A 23 0.57 14.99 -16.39
C VAL A 23 0.16 14.07 -15.24
N ALA A 24 -1.14 13.89 -15.02
CA ALA A 24 -1.63 13.02 -13.97
C ALA A 24 -1.00 11.62 -14.16
N ASP A 25 -0.34 11.14 -13.13
CA ASP A 25 0.40 9.88 -13.18
C ASP A 25 -0.59 8.71 -13.26
N TYR A 26 -0.33 7.74 -14.14
CA TYR A 26 -1.16 6.54 -14.24
C TYR A 26 -1.13 5.77 -12.91
N VAL A 27 -2.23 5.08 -12.56
CA VAL A 27 -2.31 4.34 -11.28
C VAL A 27 -1.10 3.42 -11.05
N ALA A 28 -0.67 2.74 -12.11
CA ALA A 28 0.45 1.82 -12.06
C ALA A 28 1.02 1.57 -13.46
N TYR A 29 2.28 1.14 -13.48
CA TYR A 29 3.01 0.73 -14.65
C TYR A 29 3.53 -0.69 -14.48
N SER A 30 3.43 -1.50 -15.53
CA SER A 30 4.21 -2.72 -15.64
C SER A 30 5.61 -2.40 -16.12
N VAL A 31 6.63 -2.90 -15.43
CA VAL A 31 8.03 -2.58 -15.71
C VAL A 31 8.71 -3.79 -16.37
N GLY A 32 9.29 -3.54 -17.54
CA GLY A 32 10.17 -4.47 -18.27
C GLY A 32 11.62 -3.99 -18.27
N ASP A 33 12.50 -4.72 -18.94
CA ASP A 33 13.95 -4.48 -18.93
C ASP A 33 14.34 -3.12 -19.53
N LYS A 34 13.57 -2.63 -20.52
CA LYS A 34 13.91 -1.43 -21.31
C LYS A 34 12.89 -0.31 -21.19
N GLY A 35 11.96 -0.42 -20.25
CA GLY A 35 10.98 0.62 -19.98
C GLY A 35 9.73 0.11 -19.27
N ARG A 36 8.78 1.02 -19.08
CA ARG A 36 7.53 0.75 -18.38
C ARG A 36 6.32 1.04 -19.27
N SER A 37 5.23 0.32 -19.03
CA SER A 37 3.97 0.48 -19.74
C SER A 37 2.84 0.74 -18.74
N PRO A 38 2.06 1.82 -18.91
CA PRO A 38 0.95 2.10 -18.00
C PRO A 38 -0.12 1.00 -18.11
N LEU A 39 -0.71 0.64 -16.97
CA LEU A 39 -1.75 -0.37 -16.90
C LEU A 39 -3.12 0.21 -17.31
N PRO A 40 -3.93 -0.53 -18.08
CA PRO A 40 -5.33 -0.20 -18.31
C PRO A 40 -6.17 -0.50 -17.06
N GLU A 41 -7.38 0.04 -17.01
CA GLU A 41 -8.31 -0.15 -15.88
C GLU A 41 -8.70 -1.63 -15.66
N ARG A 42 -8.75 -2.43 -16.73
CA ARG A 42 -9.02 -3.87 -16.65
C ARG A 42 -7.74 -4.66 -16.88
N VAL A 43 -7.17 -5.15 -15.78
CA VAL A 43 -5.92 -5.93 -15.79
C VAL A 43 -6.16 -7.45 -15.88
N ASP A 44 -7.40 -7.93 -15.68
CA ASP A 44 -7.75 -9.37 -15.73
C ASP A 44 -7.35 -10.08 -17.04
N LYS A 45 -7.15 -9.32 -18.13
CA LYS A 45 -6.78 -9.85 -19.47
C LYS A 45 -5.28 -9.76 -19.76
N ILE A 46 -4.50 -9.19 -18.84
CA ILE A 46 -3.05 -9.06 -18.98
C ILE A 46 -2.41 -10.36 -18.52
N ASP A 47 -1.44 -10.86 -19.28
CA ASP A 47 -0.62 -12.01 -18.88
C ASP A 47 0.04 -11.72 -17.52
N THR A 48 -0.19 -12.60 -16.55
CA THR A 48 0.18 -12.46 -15.13
C THR A 48 1.63 -12.04 -14.93
N LYS A 49 2.56 -12.45 -15.80
CA LYS A 49 3.98 -12.05 -15.67
C LYS A 49 4.21 -10.54 -15.73
N TYR A 50 3.33 -9.79 -16.41
CA TYR A 50 3.42 -8.32 -16.47
C TYR A 50 2.85 -7.64 -15.22
N LEU A 51 2.20 -8.38 -14.32
CA LEU A 51 1.73 -7.89 -13.03
C LEU A 51 2.71 -8.21 -11.90
N LEU A 52 3.83 -8.89 -12.20
CA LEU A 52 4.86 -9.20 -11.21
C LEU A 52 5.63 -7.96 -10.77
N ASN A 53 6.08 -7.17 -11.75
CA ASN A 53 6.91 -5.99 -11.53
C ASN A 53 6.09 -4.72 -11.82
N ILE A 54 5.53 -4.15 -10.76
CA ILE A 54 4.66 -2.97 -10.82
C ILE A 54 5.36 -1.77 -10.18
N GLU A 55 5.38 -0.66 -10.91
CA GLU A 55 5.69 0.65 -10.36
C GLU A 55 4.38 1.42 -10.15
N TRP A 56 4.09 1.81 -8.92
CA TRP A 56 2.88 2.58 -8.60
C TRP A 56 3.07 4.05 -8.93
N GLY A 57 2.07 4.66 -9.55
CA GLY A 57 2.10 6.10 -9.85
C GLY A 57 1.93 6.94 -8.60
N GLY A 58 2.55 8.12 -8.61
CA GLY A 58 2.50 9.07 -7.50
C GLY A 58 1.08 9.43 -7.09
N TYR A 59 0.86 9.58 -5.79
CA TYR A 59 -0.43 9.98 -5.23
C TYR A 59 -0.28 11.12 -4.24
N ALA A 60 -1.05 12.19 -4.47
CA ALA A 60 -1.10 13.38 -3.61
C ALA A 60 -2.50 13.61 -3.03
N GLY A 61 -3.37 12.60 -3.06
CA GLY A 61 -4.70 12.66 -2.46
C GLY A 61 -4.73 12.17 -1.01
N ARG A 62 -5.91 12.11 -0.42
CA ARG A 62 -6.08 11.64 0.96
C ARG A 62 -5.75 10.14 1.06
N LYS A 63 -4.81 9.78 1.92
CA LYS A 63 -4.53 8.38 2.22
C LYS A 63 -5.63 7.77 3.08
N ALA A 64 -6.34 6.77 2.56
CA ALA A 64 -7.35 6.04 3.33
C ALA A 64 -6.69 5.22 4.44
N ARG A 65 -7.26 5.24 5.65
CA ARG A 65 -6.78 4.35 6.74
C ARG A 65 -7.26 2.93 6.47
N LEU A 66 -6.33 2.04 6.15
CA LEU A 66 -6.62 0.67 5.75
C LEU A 66 -6.04 -0.29 6.78
N GLY A 67 -6.89 -1.09 7.42
CA GLY A 67 -6.45 -2.17 8.30
C GLY A 67 -6.27 -3.46 7.50
N VAL A 68 -5.10 -4.07 7.58
CA VAL A 68 -4.82 -5.34 6.90
C VAL A 68 -5.10 -6.48 7.87
N LEU A 69 -6.11 -7.29 7.57
CA LEU A 69 -6.41 -8.50 8.34
C LEU A 69 -5.43 -9.62 7.94
N GLU A 70 -5.33 -10.63 8.80
CA GLU A 70 -4.52 -11.82 8.55
C GLU A 70 -4.95 -12.49 7.25
N VAL A 71 -3.98 -12.98 6.46
CA VAL A 71 -4.29 -13.73 5.25
C VAL A 71 -4.74 -15.13 5.64
N ASP A 72 -6.01 -15.43 5.43
CA ASP A 72 -6.53 -16.77 5.63
C ASP A 72 -6.07 -17.70 4.50
N ASN A 73 -5.88 -18.97 4.83
CA ASN A 73 -5.58 -20.01 3.86
C ASN A 73 -6.67 -21.08 3.88
N ASP A 74 -7.51 -21.07 2.84
CA ASP A 74 -8.56 -22.06 2.60
C ASP A 74 -8.17 -22.99 1.43
N SER A 75 -6.90 -22.98 1.03
CA SER A 75 -6.36 -23.93 0.07
C SER A 75 -6.01 -25.26 0.73
N GLY A 76 -5.86 -26.31 -0.08
CA GLY A 76 -5.39 -27.61 0.41
C GLY A 76 -3.92 -27.65 0.84
N ALA A 77 -3.17 -26.54 0.73
CA ALA A 77 -1.78 -26.46 1.13
C ALA A 77 -1.65 -26.04 2.60
N ASN A 78 -1.04 -26.86 3.45
CA ASN A 78 -0.87 -26.56 4.88
C ASN A 78 0.54 -26.06 5.20
N SER A 79 0.67 -25.02 6.02
CA SER A 79 1.94 -24.66 6.67
C SER A 79 1.77 -24.55 8.19
N TYR A 80 2.72 -25.08 8.93
CA TYR A 80 2.79 -25.04 10.38
C TYR A 80 4.15 -24.49 10.83
N THR A 81 4.15 -23.54 11.77
CA THR A 81 5.36 -23.01 12.37
C THR A 81 5.67 -23.80 13.64
N VAL A 82 6.87 -24.38 13.71
CA VAL A 82 7.39 -25.03 14.91
C VAL A 82 8.39 -24.09 15.57
N SER A 83 7.99 -23.48 16.68
CA SER A 83 8.90 -22.68 17.52
C SER A 83 9.88 -23.59 18.25
N THR A 84 11.18 -23.38 18.03
CA THR A 84 12.25 -24.11 18.73
C THR A 84 13.08 -23.18 19.62
N ILE A 85 13.88 -23.74 20.52
CA ILE A 85 14.83 -22.97 21.36
C ILE A 85 15.91 -22.22 20.54
N MET A 86 16.01 -22.47 19.24
CA MET A 86 16.92 -21.76 18.31
C MET A 86 16.19 -20.79 17.37
N GLY A 87 14.87 -20.59 17.53
CA GLY A 87 14.04 -19.75 16.66
C GLY A 87 12.90 -20.54 15.98
N ASP A 88 12.00 -19.80 15.34
CA ASP A 88 10.83 -20.36 14.64
C ASP A 88 11.23 -21.03 13.32
N ILE A 89 10.83 -22.29 13.15
CA ILE A 89 11.05 -23.07 11.93
C ILE A 89 9.70 -23.29 11.26
N ASN A 90 9.49 -22.67 10.09
CA ASN A 90 8.29 -22.87 9.28
C ASN A 90 8.39 -24.19 8.51
N TYR A 91 7.49 -25.13 8.77
CA TYR A 91 7.31 -26.37 8.02
C TYR A 91 6.05 -26.26 7.16
N SER A 92 6.19 -26.35 5.83
CA SER A 92 5.04 -26.51 4.94
C SER A 92 4.82 -28.01 4.68
N ASP A 93 3.65 -28.56 5.03
CA ASP A 93 3.22 -29.87 4.54
C ASP A 93 2.68 -29.72 3.12
N SER A 94 3.59 -29.34 2.25
CA SER A 94 3.43 -29.46 0.83
C SER A 94 4.81 -29.83 0.31
N SER A 95 4.86 -30.76 -0.63
CA SER A 95 6.05 -31.19 -1.37
C SER A 95 6.70 -30.05 -2.19
N THR A 96 6.46 -28.79 -1.81
CA THR A 96 6.57 -27.56 -2.57
C THR A 96 6.99 -26.46 -1.59
N GLY A 97 8.29 -26.34 -1.33
CA GLY A 97 8.90 -25.55 -0.25
C GLY A 97 8.75 -24.02 -0.29
N VAL A 98 7.53 -23.51 -0.41
CA VAL A 98 7.20 -22.08 -0.29
C VAL A 98 6.02 -21.95 0.70
N PRO A 99 6.24 -21.38 1.90
CA PRO A 99 5.18 -21.24 2.89
C PRO A 99 4.12 -20.23 2.44
N VAL A 100 2.86 -20.49 2.79
CA VAL A 100 1.76 -19.52 2.68
C VAL A 100 1.93 -18.42 3.75
N ASN A 101 2.60 -18.74 4.86
CA ASN A 101 3.01 -17.77 5.87
C ASN A 101 3.92 -16.70 5.24
N GLY A 102 3.54 -15.42 5.40
CA GLY A 102 4.28 -14.28 4.88
C GLY A 102 3.63 -13.57 3.69
N ILE A 103 2.50 -14.06 3.16
CA ILE A 103 1.73 -13.33 2.13
C ILE A 103 1.25 -11.97 2.65
N ASP A 104 0.92 -11.87 3.94
CA ASP A 104 0.56 -10.62 4.64
C ASP A 104 1.64 -9.55 4.44
N ALA A 105 2.92 -9.94 4.55
CA ALA A 105 4.04 -9.02 4.33
C ALA A 105 4.08 -8.53 2.88
N ILE A 106 3.77 -9.38 1.91
CA ILE A 106 3.67 -9.01 0.48
C ILE A 106 2.50 -8.04 0.26
N VAL A 107 1.35 -8.30 0.91
CA VAL A 107 0.17 -7.42 0.84
C VAL A 107 0.47 -6.05 1.44
N ILE A 108 1.02 -6.02 2.66
CA ILE A 108 1.40 -4.79 3.37
C ILE A 108 2.43 -4.00 2.58
N ASP A 109 3.45 -4.66 2.03
CA ASP A 109 4.49 -4.02 1.21
C ASP A 109 3.90 -3.44 -0.08
N SER A 110 3.13 -4.24 -0.83
CA SER A 110 2.49 -3.80 -2.07
C SER A 110 1.54 -2.62 -1.83
N LEU A 111 0.73 -2.66 -0.75
CA LEU A 111 -0.14 -1.54 -0.35
C LEU A 111 0.66 -0.29 0.08
N SER A 112 1.75 -0.47 0.83
CA SER A 112 2.61 0.63 1.31
C SER A 112 3.27 1.38 0.15
N GLN A 113 3.79 0.63 -0.83
CA GLN A 113 4.44 1.17 -2.02
C GLN A 113 3.51 2.03 -2.89
N THR A 114 2.18 1.84 -2.81
CA THR A 114 1.23 2.67 -3.55
C THR A 114 1.24 4.14 -3.13
N GLY A 115 1.67 4.45 -1.89
CA GLY A 115 1.52 5.77 -1.29
C GLY A 115 0.08 6.23 -1.08
N ARG A 116 -0.93 5.37 -1.32
CA ARG A 116 -2.36 5.69 -1.29
C ARG A 116 -3.05 5.33 0.02
N PHE A 117 -2.39 4.55 0.87
CA PHE A 117 -2.97 4.03 2.10
C PHE A 117 -2.14 4.43 3.32
N ARG A 118 -2.83 4.71 4.42
CA ARG A 118 -2.25 4.76 5.74
C ARG A 118 -2.57 3.44 6.43
N LEU A 119 -1.62 2.52 6.36
CA LEU A 119 -1.82 1.18 6.91
C LEU A 119 -1.91 1.24 8.43
N VAL A 120 -2.86 0.51 9.00
CA VAL A 120 -3.02 0.32 10.44
C VAL A 120 -2.92 -1.16 10.78
N GLU A 121 -2.14 -1.45 11.82
CA GLU A 121 -1.84 -2.82 12.23
C GLU A 121 -3.08 -3.51 12.81
N ARG A 122 -3.37 -4.73 12.37
CA ARG A 122 -4.46 -5.56 12.87
C ARG A 122 -4.02 -6.99 13.16
N THR A 123 -3.00 -7.52 12.47
CA THR A 123 -2.46 -8.84 12.75
C THR A 123 -1.70 -8.83 14.07
N GLU A 124 -0.90 -7.79 14.31
CA GLU A 124 -0.08 -7.64 15.53
C GLU A 124 -0.71 -6.71 16.59
N LEU A 125 -2.01 -6.42 16.50
CA LEU A 125 -2.67 -5.46 17.41
C LEU A 125 -2.63 -5.90 18.87
N SER A 126 -2.73 -7.21 19.16
CA SER A 126 -2.65 -7.76 20.51
C SER A 126 -1.31 -7.43 21.18
N ASN A 127 -0.20 -7.53 20.43
CA ASN A 127 1.13 -7.18 20.91
C ASN A 127 1.27 -5.68 21.17
N VAL A 128 0.68 -4.83 20.32
CA VAL A 128 0.63 -3.37 20.55
C VAL A 128 -0.16 -3.02 21.82
N LEU A 129 -1.28 -3.70 22.07
CA LEU A 129 -2.08 -3.50 23.28
C LEU A 129 -1.33 -3.98 24.53
N ALA A 130 -0.65 -5.13 24.46
CA ALA A 130 0.16 -5.64 25.55
C ALA A 130 1.30 -4.68 25.94
N GLU A 131 1.92 -3.99 24.98
CA GLU A 131 2.92 -2.95 25.27
C GLU A 131 2.32 -1.72 25.97
N GLN A 132 1.11 -1.30 25.58
CA GLN A 132 0.39 -0.22 26.27
C GLN A 132 0.00 -0.63 27.69
N ASP A 133 -0.39 -1.89 27.90
CA ASP A 133 -0.70 -2.44 29.22
C ASP A 133 0.56 -2.57 30.08
N LEU A 134 1.69 -2.95 29.50
CA LEU A 134 2.99 -2.99 30.18
C LEU A 134 3.40 -1.59 30.63
N ALA A 135 3.22 -0.58 29.78
CA ALA A 135 3.44 0.82 30.14
C ALA A 135 2.50 1.28 31.26
N ALA A 136 1.22 0.91 31.20
CA ALA A 136 0.22 1.23 32.23
C ALA A 136 0.51 0.53 33.57
N SER A 137 1.15 -0.64 33.54
CA SER A 137 1.50 -1.41 34.75
C SER A 137 2.57 -0.76 35.62
N GLY A 138 3.24 0.29 35.14
CA GLY A 138 4.30 0.98 35.86
C GLY A 138 5.67 0.29 35.80
N ARG A 139 5.80 -0.77 34.99
CA ARG A 139 7.06 -1.51 34.79
C ARG A 139 8.02 -0.87 33.79
N ILE A 140 7.54 0.06 32.96
CA ILE A 140 8.36 0.79 31.97
C ILE A 140 8.86 2.12 32.54
N ALA A 141 10.09 2.49 32.19
CA ALA A 141 10.66 3.80 32.51
C ALA A 141 9.84 4.94 31.89
N LYS A 142 9.65 6.05 32.62
CA LYS A 142 8.98 7.24 32.08
C LYS A 142 10.02 8.18 31.45
N PRO A 143 9.74 8.82 30.29
CA PRO A 143 8.44 8.93 29.61
C PRO A 143 8.26 7.97 28.42
N SER A 144 9.03 6.87 28.34
CA SER A 144 9.08 6.02 27.13
C SER A 144 7.90 5.07 26.95
N GLY A 145 7.03 4.91 27.95
CA GLY A 145 5.87 4.01 27.86
C GLY A 145 4.85 4.43 26.81
N ALA A 146 4.38 3.45 26.03
CA ALA A 146 3.28 3.65 25.08
C ALA A 146 1.99 4.09 25.81
N LYS A 147 1.26 5.04 25.22
CA LYS A 147 0.03 5.58 25.81
C LYS A 147 -1.18 4.78 25.34
N THR A 148 -2.08 4.45 26.27
CA THR A 148 -3.39 3.87 25.98
C THR A 148 -4.30 4.86 25.24
N GLY A 149 -5.28 4.33 24.50
CA GLY A 149 -6.26 5.13 23.77
C GLY A 149 -5.69 5.88 22.55
N LYS A 150 -4.53 5.44 22.04
CA LYS A 150 -3.86 6.03 20.86
C LYS A 150 -3.78 5.08 19.66
N VAL A 151 -4.42 3.91 19.74
CA VAL A 151 -4.59 3.02 18.58
C VAL A 151 -5.44 3.72 17.53
N LEU A 152 -4.98 3.71 16.27
CA LEU A 152 -5.71 4.31 15.16
C LEU A 152 -6.82 3.37 14.66
N GLY A 153 -8.02 3.92 14.47
CA GLY A 153 -9.11 3.25 13.76
C GLY A 153 -8.82 3.15 12.26
N ALA A 154 -9.35 2.09 11.63
CA ALA A 154 -9.35 1.93 10.18
C ALA A 154 -10.66 2.51 9.60
N GLU A 155 -10.64 2.97 8.36
CA GLU A 155 -11.86 3.29 7.61
C GLU A 155 -12.33 2.05 6.85
N TYR A 156 -11.38 1.31 6.30
CA TYR A 156 -11.62 0.05 5.64
C TYR A 156 -10.75 -1.04 6.24
N LEU A 157 -11.26 -2.26 6.26
CA LEU A 157 -10.47 -3.47 6.50
C LEU A 157 -10.33 -4.21 5.17
N VAL A 158 -9.14 -4.72 4.90
CA VAL A 158 -8.87 -5.61 3.76
C VAL A 158 -8.60 -7.01 4.28
N GLN A 159 -9.28 -7.99 3.70
CA GLN A 159 -9.03 -9.42 3.90
C GLN A 159 -8.63 -10.03 2.57
N LEU A 160 -7.59 -10.86 2.59
CA LEU A 160 -7.20 -11.68 1.46
C LEU A 160 -7.25 -13.14 1.92
N VAL A 161 -7.89 -13.99 1.14
CA VAL A 161 -7.96 -15.43 1.41
C VAL A 161 -7.29 -16.17 0.27
N VAL A 162 -6.34 -17.05 0.57
CA VAL A 162 -5.76 -17.98 -0.40
C VAL A 162 -6.74 -19.12 -0.61
N THR A 163 -7.38 -19.15 -1.78
CA THR A 163 -8.40 -20.15 -2.13
C THR A 163 -7.83 -21.33 -2.92
N ASP A 164 -6.69 -21.13 -3.57
CA ASP A 164 -6.02 -22.17 -4.36
C ASP A 164 -4.51 -21.93 -4.33
N TYR A 165 -3.72 -22.99 -4.24
CA TYR A 165 -2.26 -22.92 -4.15
C TYR A 165 -1.64 -24.18 -4.77
N GLU A 166 -1.35 -24.12 -6.06
CA GLU A 166 -0.86 -25.25 -6.85
C GLU A 166 0.53 -24.98 -7.43
N THR A 167 1.44 -25.94 -7.27
CA THR A 167 2.62 -26.04 -8.14
C THR A 167 2.48 -27.26 -9.04
N LYS A 168 2.59 -27.08 -10.35
CA LYS A 168 2.70 -28.18 -11.29
C LYS A 168 4.14 -28.25 -11.72
N THR A 169 4.86 -29.24 -11.21
CA THR A 169 6.14 -29.66 -11.77
C THR A 169 5.84 -30.81 -12.72
N SER A 170 6.11 -30.65 -14.03
CA SER A 170 6.01 -31.77 -14.97
C SER A 170 7.20 -32.73 -14.78
N GLY A 171 7.18 -33.47 -13.67
CA GLY A 171 7.95 -34.70 -13.50
C GLY A 171 7.20 -35.84 -14.15
N THR A 172 7.84 -36.52 -15.10
CA THR A 172 7.27 -37.65 -15.84
C THR A 172 7.09 -38.86 -14.91
N ASP A 173 5.98 -38.92 -14.18
CA ASP A 173 5.50 -40.18 -13.58
C ASP A 173 4.77 -41.00 -14.66
N LYS A 174 5.56 -41.55 -15.58
CA LYS A 174 5.15 -42.68 -16.44
C LYS A 174 6.20 -43.76 -16.34
N GLY A 175 6.06 -44.66 -15.38
CA GLY A 175 6.88 -45.86 -15.29
C GLY A 175 6.60 -46.68 -14.05
N ILE A 176 6.11 -47.90 -14.27
CA ILE A 176 5.92 -48.95 -13.27
C ILE A 176 7.28 -49.32 -12.65
N GLY A 177 7.39 -49.28 -11.33
CA GLY A 177 8.51 -49.88 -10.60
C GLY A 177 9.11 -48.97 -9.56
N GLY A 178 8.79 -49.26 -8.29
CA GLY A 178 9.65 -48.83 -7.19
C GLY A 178 11.07 -49.36 -7.37
N LEU A 179 12.00 -48.74 -6.63
CA LEU A 179 13.42 -49.05 -6.57
C LEU A 179 14.27 -48.35 -7.65
N LEU A 180 15.19 -47.49 -7.16
CA LEU A 180 16.39 -46.96 -7.81
C LEU A 180 16.27 -45.60 -8.51
N THR A 181 16.57 -44.52 -7.78
CA THR A 181 17.82 -43.75 -7.97
C THR A 181 17.93 -42.65 -6.91
N LYS A 182 18.56 -43.00 -5.78
CA LYS A 182 19.47 -42.06 -5.08
C LYS A 182 20.48 -41.57 -6.13
N LYS A 183 20.41 -40.31 -6.53
CA LYS A 183 21.55 -39.50 -6.97
C LYS A 183 21.11 -38.05 -7.12
N VAL A 184 21.49 -37.24 -6.12
CA VAL A 184 21.64 -35.79 -6.22
C VAL A 184 22.48 -35.46 -7.46
N PRO A 185 22.00 -34.66 -8.42
CA PRO A 185 22.89 -33.99 -9.34
C PRO A 185 23.29 -32.63 -8.74
N LEU A 186 24.51 -32.64 -8.22
CA LEU A 186 25.38 -31.48 -8.04
C LEU A 186 25.55 -30.77 -9.41
N LEU A 187 25.41 -29.44 -9.41
CA LEU A 187 25.81 -28.45 -10.44
C LEU A 187 25.75 -28.85 -11.93
N GLY A 188 24.91 -28.12 -12.69
CA GLY A 188 25.05 -27.98 -14.14
C GLY A 188 24.24 -28.99 -14.96
N GLY A 189 23.03 -28.62 -15.36
CA GLY A 189 22.22 -29.41 -16.29
C GLY A 189 20.77 -28.96 -16.29
N VAL A 190 20.39 -28.20 -17.33
CA VAL A 190 19.03 -27.73 -17.59
C VAL A 190 18.10 -28.95 -17.72
N LYS A 191 17.31 -29.24 -16.68
CA LYS A 191 16.12 -30.10 -16.79
C LYS A 191 14.96 -29.21 -17.23
N ALA A 192 14.64 -29.24 -18.53
CA ALA A 192 13.45 -28.63 -19.09
C ALA A 192 12.19 -29.41 -18.62
N GLY A 193 11.68 -29.04 -17.44
CA GLY A 193 10.33 -29.36 -17.00
C GLY A 193 9.60 -28.04 -16.79
N SER A 194 8.45 -27.86 -17.43
CA SER A 194 7.61 -26.66 -17.24
C SER A 194 7.14 -26.60 -15.79
N SER A 195 7.80 -25.79 -14.97
CA SER A 195 7.30 -25.47 -13.63
C SER A 195 6.24 -24.37 -13.76
N GLN A 196 5.01 -24.68 -13.35
CA GLN A 196 3.90 -23.75 -13.30
C GLN A 196 3.52 -23.49 -11.84
N GLY A 197 3.34 -22.22 -11.50
CA GLY A 197 2.72 -21.79 -10.25
C GLY A 197 1.33 -21.25 -10.52
N ARG A 198 0.37 -21.61 -9.68
CA ARG A 198 -1.00 -21.11 -9.72
C ARG A 198 -1.44 -20.77 -8.30
N VAL A 199 -2.00 -19.58 -8.13
CA VAL A 199 -2.65 -19.17 -6.89
C VAL A 199 -4.02 -18.61 -7.19
N GLY A 200 -4.99 -18.96 -6.36
CA GLY A 200 -6.30 -18.32 -6.29
C GLY A 200 -6.37 -17.47 -5.03
N LEU A 201 -6.80 -16.21 -5.18
CA LEU A 201 -6.95 -15.26 -4.08
C LEU A 201 -8.36 -14.69 -4.08
N ASN A 202 -9.01 -14.64 -2.92
CA ASN A 202 -10.27 -13.93 -2.73
C ASN A 202 -10.01 -12.67 -1.90
N LEU A 203 -10.21 -11.51 -2.53
CA LEU A 203 -10.08 -10.21 -1.89
C LEU A 203 -11.44 -9.75 -1.36
N ARG A 204 -11.45 -9.13 -0.18
CA ARG A 204 -12.61 -8.43 0.39
C ARG A 204 -12.20 -7.06 0.93
N LEU A 205 -13.03 -6.06 0.65
CA LEU A 205 -12.97 -4.73 1.25
C LEU A 205 -14.20 -4.57 2.16
N ILE A 206 -13.96 -4.21 3.41
CA ILE A 206 -14.99 -4.12 4.44
C ILE A 206 -14.99 -2.68 4.96
N ASP A 207 -16.15 -2.04 5.00
CA ASP A 207 -16.33 -0.77 5.68
C ASP A 207 -16.27 -0.98 7.20
N ALA A 208 -15.35 -0.31 7.87
CA ALA A 208 -15.10 -0.54 9.30
C ALA A 208 -16.17 0.09 10.22
N GLU A 209 -16.98 1.02 9.69
CA GLU A 209 -18.05 1.68 10.43
C GLU A 209 -19.33 0.83 10.40
N THR A 210 -19.67 0.26 9.24
CA THR A 210 -20.91 -0.49 9.06
C THR A 210 -20.73 -2.01 9.09
N SER A 211 -19.49 -2.50 9.02
CA SER A 211 -19.16 -3.91 8.80
C SER A 211 -19.66 -4.48 7.46
N GLU A 212 -20.04 -3.62 6.52
CA GLU A 212 -20.48 -4.03 5.19
C GLU A 212 -19.29 -4.47 4.32
N ILE A 213 -19.40 -5.62 3.65
CA ILE A 213 -18.46 -6.02 2.60
C ILE A 213 -18.81 -5.22 1.34
N THR A 214 -18.11 -4.12 1.12
CA THR A 214 -18.37 -3.18 0.01
C THR A 214 -17.82 -3.67 -1.33
N PHE A 215 -16.84 -4.57 -1.31
CA PHE A 215 -16.27 -5.15 -2.52
C PHE A 215 -15.69 -6.55 -2.27
N THR A 216 -15.84 -7.43 -3.26
CA THR A 216 -15.13 -8.70 -3.32
C THR A 216 -14.66 -9.01 -4.74
N LYS A 217 -13.48 -9.64 -4.85
CA LYS A 217 -12.91 -10.06 -6.15
C LYS A 217 -12.18 -11.37 -5.99
N GLN A 218 -12.55 -12.36 -6.81
CA GLN A 218 -11.74 -13.54 -7.04
C GLN A 218 -10.66 -13.22 -8.07
N ILE A 219 -9.42 -13.57 -7.75
CA ILE A 219 -8.24 -13.39 -8.58
C ILE A 219 -7.62 -14.77 -8.79
N GLU A 220 -7.27 -15.06 -10.04
CA GLU A 220 -6.52 -16.25 -10.41
C GLU A 220 -5.24 -15.81 -11.10
N SER A 221 -4.11 -16.22 -10.55
CA SER A 221 -2.79 -15.84 -11.03
C SER A 221 -2.00 -17.09 -11.39
N VAL A 222 -1.51 -17.15 -12.63
CA VAL A 222 -0.83 -18.32 -13.18
C VAL A 222 0.46 -17.90 -13.87
N ILE A 223 1.59 -18.43 -13.40
CA ILE A 223 2.91 -18.24 -13.99
C ILE A 223 3.38 -19.56 -14.57
N LYS A 224 3.67 -19.58 -15.88
CA LYS A 224 4.22 -20.75 -16.59
C LYS A 224 5.66 -20.41 -17.00
N GLU A 225 6.61 -21.21 -16.51
CA GLU A 225 8.07 -21.13 -16.75
C GLU A 225 8.83 -19.97 -16.07
N THR A 226 9.92 -20.32 -15.37
CA THR A 226 10.85 -19.41 -14.68
C THR A 226 12.07 -19.09 -15.54
N ASN A 227 11.88 -18.46 -16.70
CA ASN A 227 13.01 -17.83 -17.42
C ASN A 227 12.99 -16.30 -17.31
N LEU A 228 12.08 -15.76 -16.50
CA LEU A 228 12.02 -14.35 -16.16
C LEU A 228 13.07 -14.04 -15.09
N ALA A 229 14.33 -14.05 -15.50
CA ALA A 229 15.40 -13.41 -14.75
C ALA A 229 15.18 -11.90 -14.87
N PHE A 230 14.21 -11.36 -14.13
CA PHE A 230 14.08 -9.92 -13.99
C PHE A 230 15.38 -9.42 -13.35
N GLY A 231 16.12 -8.63 -14.12
CA GLY A 231 17.55 -8.34 -13.92
C GLY A 231 17.90 -7.93 -12.49
N GLY A 232 19.05 -8.44 -12.03
CA GLY A 232 19.59 -8.16 -10.71
C GLY A 232 19.71 -6.66 -10.41
N ALA A 233 19.51 -6.34 -9.14
CA ALA A 233 19.86 -5.08 -8.46
C ALA A 233 18.81 -3.96 -8.32
N GLY A 234 17.50 -4.17 -8.56
CA GLY A 234 16.56 -3.05 -8.35
C GLY A 234 15.08 -3.32 -8.06
N LEU A 235 14.64 -4.55 -7.87
CA LEU A 235 13.21 -4.87 -8.07
C LEU A 235 12.35 -5.00 -6.82
N ILE A 236 12.92 -5.03 -5.63
CA ILE A 236 12.15 -5.17 -4.39
C ILE A 236 12.88 -4.33 -3.36
N GLY A 237 12.20 -3.29 -2.87
CA GLY A 237 12.77 -2.20 -2.10
C GLY A 237 13.51 -2.64 -0.83
N ASP A 238 14.36 -1.73 -0.36
CA ASP A 238 15.29 -1.76 0.77
C ASP A 238 14.63 -1.96 2.17
N ILE A 239 13.47 -2.61 2.23
CA ILE A 239 12.70 -2.83 3.47
C ILE A 239 12.85 -4.30 3.87
N GLY A 240 13.89 -4.65 4.64
CA GLY A 240 13.95 -5.79 5.60
C GLY A 240 13.67 -7.23 5.14
N LEU A 241 13.12 -7.47 3.94
CA LEU A 241 12.65 -8.76 3.43
C LEU A 241 13.70 -9.45 2.52
N GLY A 242 14.90 -8.88 2.43
CA GLY A 242 15.91 -9.10 1.38
C GLY A 242 16.44 -10.53 1.19
N GLY A 243 16.16 -11.46 2.10
CA GLY A 243 16.40 -12.90 1.91
C GLY A 243 15.15 -13.64 1.46
N PHE A 244 14.09 -13.57 2.28
CA PHE A 244 12.79 -14.23 2.07
C PHE A 244 12.19 -13.91 0.70
N MET A 245 12.06 -12.62 0.36
CA MET A 245 11.43 -12.22 -0.89
C MET A 245 12.30 -12.57 -2.12
N SER A 246 13.62 -12.59 -1.95
CA SER A 246 14.55 -12.93 -3.03
C SER A 246 14.43 -14.40 -3.45
N ASP A 247 14.17 -15.31 -2.52
CA ASP A 247 13.99 -16.74 -2.82
C ASP A 247 12.56 -17.04 -3.24
N TYR A 248 11.58 -16.36 -2.65
CA TYR A 248 10.17 -16.47 -3.00
C TYR A 248 9.91 -16.08 -4.47
N SER A 249 10.43 -14.92 -4.90
CA SER A 249 10.27 -14.38 -6.27
C SER A 249 11.01 -15.17 -7.35
N LYS A 250 11.89 -16.11 -6.98
CA LYS A 250 12.55 -17.04 -7.92
C LYS A 250 11.69 -18.26 -8.26
N THR A 251 10.58 -18.49 -7.56
CA THR A 251 9.70 -19.65 -7.80
C THR A 251 8.47 -19.24 -8.61
N PRO A 252 7.93 -20.09 -9.52
CA PRO A 252 6.68 -19.78 -10.22
C PRO A 252 5.51 -19.48 -9.30
N ILE A 253 5.40 -20.19 -8.18
CA ILE A 253 4.30 -19.98 -7.24
C ILE A 253 4.46 -18.67 -6.47
N GLY A 254 5.68 -18.33 -6.04
CA GLY A 254 5.91 -17.04 -5.41
C GLY A 254 5.70 -15.88 -6.37
N GLN A 255 6.09 -16.03 -7.64
CA GLN A 255 5.76 -15.07 -8.69
C GLN A 255 4.25 -14.95 -8.93
N ALA A 256 3.51 -16.06 -8.92
CA ALA A 256 2.06 -16.04 -9.04
C ALA A 256 1.41 -15.31 -7.86
N VAL A 257 1.88 -15.53 -6.63
CA VAL A 257 1.41 -14.82 -5.43
C VAL A 257 1.67 -13.32 -5.53
N ILE A 258 2.91 -12.90 -5.84
CA ILE A 258 3.24 -11.47 -5.97
C ILE A 258 2.37 -10.80 -7.04
N ALA A 259 2.23 -11.42 -8.21
CA ALA A 259 1.41 -10.87 -9.29
C ALA A 259 -0.09 -10.80 -8.90
N GLY A 260 -0.59 -11.83 -8.19
CA GLY A 260 -1.96 -11.87 -7.69
C GLY A 260 -2.23 -10.79 -6.63
N VAL A 261 -1.28 -10.57 -5.71
CA VAL A 261 -1.36 -9.51 -4.70
C VAL A 261 -1.32 -8.13 -5.36
N ASN A 262 -0.42 -7.90 -6.32
CA ASN A 262 -0.37 -6.63 -7.06
C ASN A 262 -1.68 -6.36 -7.81
N GLN A 263 -2.29 -7.38 -8.41
CA GLN A 263 -3.63 -7.26 -9.01
C GLN A 263 -4.69 -6.93 -7.97
N ALA A 264 -4.65 -7.56 -6.79
CA ALA A 264 -5.57 -7.28 -5.69
C ALA A 264 -5.46 -5.81 -5.23
N VAL A 265 -4.24 -5.32 -5.02
CA VAL A 265 -3.96 -3.93 -4.66
C VAL A 265 -4.45 -2.95 -5.73
N PHE A 266 -4.22 -3.26 -7.00
CA PHE A 266 -4.72 -2.45 -8.11
C PHE A 266 -6.26 -2.35 -8.11
N GLU A 267 -6.95 -3.46 -7.87
CA GLU A 267 -8.42 -3.47 -7.74
C GLU A 267 -8.90 -2.71 -6.50
N LEU A 268 -8.21 -2.80 -5.36
CA LEU A 268 -8.52 -2.01 -4.17
C LEU A 268 -8.42 -0.50 -4.42
N ILE A 269 -7.37 -0.05 -5.11
CA ILE A 269 -7.20 1.37 -5.47
C ILE A 269 -8.39 1.86 -6.29
N LYS A 270 -8.87 1.06 -7.24
CA LYS A 270 -10.05 1.41 -8.06
C LYS A 270 -11.31 1.57 -7.21
N GLN A 271 -11.53 0.68 -6.25
CA GLN A 271 -12.74 0.70 -5.41
C GLN A 271 -12.72 1.80 -4.36
N ILE A 272 -11.56 2.03 -3.71
CA ILE A 272 -11.41 3.10 -2.73
C ILE A 272 -11.40 4.48 -3.41
N GLY A 273 -10.85 4.54 -4.63
CA GLY A 273 -10.88 5.73 -5.48
C GLY A 273 -9.91 6.83 -5.04
N SER A 274 -10.12 8.01 -5.62
CA SER A 274 -9.40 9.24 -5.29
C SER A 274 -10.32 10.18 -4.51
N LYS A 275 -10.04 10.44 -3.23
CA LYS A 275 -10.70 11.51 -2.46
C LYS A 275 -9.75 12.70 -2.31
N SER A 276 -10.28 13.92 -2.45
CA SER A 276 -9.53 15.15 -2.15
C SER A 276 -8.96 15.08 -0.75
N ALA A 277 -7.78 15.66 -0.54
CA ALA A 277 -7.18 15.76 0.78
C ALA A 277 -8.21 16.37 1.75
N GLU A 278 -8.50 15.65 2.85
CA GLU A 278 -9.48 16.09 3.84
C GLU A 278 -8.89 15.94 5.24
N GLY A 279 -9.23 16.86 6.11
CA GLY A 279 -8.75 16.88 7.49
C GLY A 279 -9.69 17.66 8.39
N SER A 280 -9.15 18.10 9.51
CA SER A 280 -9.87 18.89 10.50
C SER A 280 -9.01 20.03 11.02
N VAL A 281 -9.69 21.10 11.44
CA VAL A 281 -9.09 22.20 12.20
C VAL A 281 -8.65 21.68 13.57
N VAL A 282 -7.37 21.85 13.88
CA VAL A 282 -6.76 21.49 15.18
C VAL A 282 -6.82 22.68 16.14
N LYS A 283 -6.63 23.89 15.60
CA LYS A 283 -6.67 25.17 16.32
C LYS A 283 -6.93 26.28 15.29
N ALA A 284 -7.75 27.26 15.62
CA ALA A 284 -7.91 28.45 14.80
C ALA A 284 -7.89 29.72 15.67
N ASP A 285 -7.36 30.79 15.10
CA ASP A 285 -7.52 32.16 15.53
C ASP A 285 -7.92 33.03 14.33
N ALA A 286 -8.07 34.35 14.54
CA ALA A 286 -8.54 35.26 13.50
C ALA A 286 -7.62 35.34 12.26
N THR A 287 -6.36 34.89 12.37
CA THR A 287 -5.33 35.04 11.33
C THR A 287 -4.68 33.74 10.89
N GLN A 288 -4.69 32.73 11.76
CA GLN A 288 -4.02 31.45 11.54
C GLN A 288 -4.94 30.29 11.87
N ILE A 289 -5.03 29.35 10.94
CA ILE A 289 -5.80 28.12 11.08
C ILE A 289 -4.84 26.95 10.94
N TYR A 290 -4.73 26.14 11.98
CA TYR A 290 -3.90 24.94 12.03
C TYR A 290 -4.76 23.74 11.66
N THR A 291 -4.33 22.96 10.68
CA THR A 291 -5.03 21.73 10.26
C THR A 291 -4.16 20.50 10.47
N ASN A 292 -4.76 19.33 10.63
CA ASN A 292 -4.03 18.05 10.74
C ASN A 292 -3.56 17.49 9.38
N LEU A 293 -3.52 18.32 8.33
CA LEU A 293 -2.98 17.97 7.02
C LEU A 293 -1.49 18.33 6.96
N GLY A 294 -0.62 17.34 6.72
CA GLY A 294 0.83 17.52 6.65
C GLY A 294 1.38 17.56 5.22
N GLN A 295 2.71 17.44 5.10
CA GLN A 295 3.45 17.46 3.82
C GLN A 295 3.02 16.37 2.83
N ASP A 296 2.42 15.29 3.32
CA ASP A 296 1.92 14.21 2.49
C ASP A 296 0.52 14.46 1.90
N SER A 297 -0.13 15.56 2.31
CA SER A 297 -1.53 15.83 2.00
C SER A 297 -1.75 17.19 1.34
N VAL A 298 -0.94 18.21 1.66
CA VAL A 298 -1.07 19.58 1.17
C VAL A 298 0.29 20.24 0.96
N ALA A 299 0.35 21.23 0.07
CA ALA A 299 1.50 22.07 -0.20
C ALA A 299 1.21 23.55 0.12
N VAL A 300 2.26 24.37 0.26
CA VAL A 300 2.11 25.83 0.41
C VAL A 300 1.44 26.40 -0.85
N GLY A 301 0.40 27.21 -0.66
CA GLY A 301 -0.43 27.79 -1.71
C GLY A 301 -1.72 27.01 -1.99
N ASP A 302 -1.87 25.78 -1.47
CA ASP A 302 -3.10 25.01 -1.64
C ASP A 302 -4.27 25.69 -0.91
N ARG A 303 -5.46 25.63 -1.52
CA ARG A 303 -6.70 26.15 -0.93
C ARG A 303 -7.55 25.03 -0.37
N LEU A 304 -8.10 25.27 0.81
CA LEU A 304 -8.97 24.33 1.52
C LEU A 304 -10.31 25.00 1.78
N GLN A 305 -11.39 24.33 1.44
CA GLN A 305 -12.74 24.68 1.88
C GLN A 305 -12.90 24.25 3.34
N VAL A 306 -13.38 25.17 4.17
CA VAL A 306 -13.72 24.93 5.57
C VAL A 306 -15.23 24.68 5.67
N LEU A 307 -15.58 23.57 6.32
CA LEU A 307 -16.93 23.11 6.53
C LEU A 307 -17.19 22.98 8.03
N LYS A 308 -18.17 23.73 8.53
CA LYS A 308 -18.63 23.61 9.93
C LYS A 308 -19.28 22.25 10.11
N LYS A 309 -18.85 21.48 11.11
CA LYS A 309 -19.50 20.21 11.45
C LYS A 309 -20.80 20.49 12.20
N GLY A 310 -21.92 20.03 11.66
CA GLY A 310 -23.25 20.13 12.26
C GLY A 310 -23.65 18.83 12.96
N GLU A 311 -24.96 18.65 13.11
CA GLU A 311 -25.57 17.48 13.74
C GLU A 311 -25.27 16.20 12.94
N GLU A 312 -25.07 15.10 13.67
CA GLU A 312 -24.95 13.76 13.12
C GLU A 312 -26.31 13.30 12.60
N LEU A 313 -26.33 12.83 11.36
CA LEU A 313 -27.49 12.27 10.69
C LEU A 313 -27.47 10.77 10.94
N ILE A 314 -28.50 10.27 11.62
CA ILE A 314 -28.63 8.84 11.93
C ILE A 314 -29.75 8.28 11.08
N ASP A 315 -29.48 7.19 10.38
CA ASP A 315 -30.48 6.45 9.64
C ASP A 315 -31.53 5.87 10.61
N PRO A 316 -32.83 6.17 10.43
CA PRO A 316 -33.87 5.80 11.38
C PRO A 316 -34.20 4.30 11.37
N GLU A 317 -33.84 3.56 10.33
CA GLU A 317 -34.13 2.13 10.20
C GLU A 317 -32.99 1.26 10.72
N THR A 318 -31.75 1.69 10.47
CA THR A 318 -30.54 0.93 10.80
C THR A 318 -29.82 1.44 12.04
N GLY A 319 -30.07 2.67 12.46
CA GLY A 319 -29.34 3.34 13.54
C GLY A 319 -27.90 3.69 13.20
N ILE A 320 -27.50 3.52 11.94
CA ILE A 320 -26.15 3.82 11.45
C ILE A 320 -25.99 5.33 11.26
N SER A 321 -24.83 5.87 11.64
CA SER A 321 -24.46 7.24 11.31
C SER A 321 -24.25 7.38 9.81
N LEU A 322 -25.01 8.27 9.17
CA LEU A 322 -24.83 8.68 7.78
C LEU A 322 -23.81 9.84 7.65
N GLY A 323 -23.10 10.14 8.73
CA GLY A 323 -22.22 11.29 8.85
C GLY A 323 -22.92 12.53 9.37
N GLY A 324 -22.21 13.66 9.41
CA GLY A 324 -22.75 14.93 9.91
C GLY A 324 -23.23 15.85 8.80
N SER A 325 -24.28 16.62 9.06
CA SER A 325 -24.58 17.81 8.28
C SER A 325 -23.36 18.74 8.27
N THR A 326 -23.07 19.36 7.12
CA THR A 326 -21.96 20.32 7.02
C THR A 326 -22.43 21.60 6.38
N THR A 327 -21.93 22.73 6.88
CA THR A 327 -22.21 24.05 6.30
C THR A 327 -20.91 24.71 5.89
N SER A 328 -20.82 25.18 4.65
CA SER A 328 -19.62 25.84 4.16
C SER A 328 -19.36 27.16 4.90
N MET A 329 -18.18 27.28 5.52
CA MET A 329 -17.71 28.51 6.15
C MET A 329 -16.85 29.36 5.21
N GLY A 330 -16.34 28.77 4.13
CA GLY A 330 -15.57 29.44 3.08
C GLY A 330 -14.18 28.83 2.91
N GLU A 331 -13.15 29.62 2.59
CA GLU A 331 -11.83 29.11 2.19
C GLU A 331 -10.65 29.64 3.03
N ILE A 332 -9.64 28.79 3.17
CA ILE A 332 -8.32 29.09 3.74
C ILE A 332 -7.21 28.69 2.75
N GLU A 333 -6.08 29.38 2.81
CA GLU A 333 -4.90 29.12 1.95
C GLU A 333 -3.70 28.70 2.80
N VAL A 334 -3.10 27.56 2.46
CA VAL A 334 -1.98 26.97 3.20
C VAL A 334 -0.73 27.84 3.04
N SER A 335 -0.21 28.33 4.15
CA SER A 335 0.95 29.23 4.20
C SER A 335 2.25 28.55 4.66
N GLN A 336 2.12 27.48 5.46
CA GLN A 336 3.24 26.67 5.92
C GLN A 336 2.80 25.21 6.06
N VAL A 337 3.71 24.28 5.77
CA VAL A 337 3.45 22.84 5.90
C VAL A 337 4.56 22.19 6.72
N GLN A 338 4.15 21.47 7.75
CA GLN A 338 4.99 20.62 8.60
C GLN A 338 4.69 19.15 8.30
N GLU A 339 5.52 18.25 8.81
CA GLU A 339 5.40 16.81 8.53
C GLU A 339 3.98 16.27 8.79
N LYS A 340 3.31 16.71 9.87
CA LYS A 340 2.02 16.17 10.34
C LYS A 340 0.88 17.19 10.42
N PHE A 341 1.14 18.45 10.09
CA PHE A 341 0.14 19.52 10.17
C PHE A 341 0.52 20.70 9.27
N SER A 342 -0.40 21.63 9.06
CA SER A 342 -0.18 22.83 8.25
C SER A 342 -0.82 24.05 8.90
N ILE A 343 -0.33 25.23 8.51
CA ILE A 343 -0.83 26.52 8.94
C ILE A 343 -1.35 27.26 7.73
N ALA A 344 -2.63 27.61 7.75
CA ALA A 344 -3.31 28.33 6.69
C ALA A 344 -3.77 29.71 7.17
N LYS A 345 -3.96 30.62 6.21
CA LYS A 345 -4.53 31.95 6.43
C LYS A 345 -5.95 32.00 5.86
N PRO A 346 -6.88 32.74 6.48
CA PRO A 346 -8.21 32.92 5.92
C PRO A 346 -8.15 33.66 4.59
N VAL A 347 -8.92 33.17 3.61
CA VAL A 347 -9.14 33.86 2.33
C VAL A 347 -10.52 34.50 2.34
N SER A 348 -11.53 33.69 2.61
CA SER A 348 -12.93 34.10 2.66
C SER A 348 -13.60 33.23 3.72
N LEU A 349 -13.61 33.66 4.98
CA LEU A 349 -14.32 32.94 6.05
C LEU A 349 -15.47 33.77 6.59
N SER A 350 -16.62 33.14 6.79
CA SER A 350 -17.79 33.75 7.44
C SER A 350 -17.65 33.86 8.97
N GLY A 351 -16.61 33.25 9.55
CA GLY A 351 -16.30 33.30 10.99
C GLY A 351 -15.03 32.53 11.32
N THR A 352 -14.61 32.53 12.60
CA THR A 352 -13.49 31.69 13.05
C THR A 352 -13.96 30.23 13.15
N PRO A 353 -13.29 29.27 12.50
CA PRO A 353 -13.66 27.86 12.58
C PRO A 353 -13.42 27.28 13.97
N ASP A 354 -14.23 26.32 14.37
CA ASP A 354 -14.09 25.61 15.63
C ASP A 354 -13.13 24.43 15.47
N ARG A 355 -12.49 24.02 16.57
CA ARG A 355 -11.68 22.79 16.58
C ARG A 355 -12.57 21.60 16.22
N GLY A 356 -12.14 20.81 15.22
CA GLY A 356 -12.89 19.67 14.70
C GLY A 356 -13.71 19.98 13.44
N ASP A 357 -13.84 21.25 13.05
CA ASP A 357 -14.43 21.60 11.75
C ASP A 357 -13.62 20.97 10.61
N LYS A 358 -14.32 20.54 9.56
CA LYS A 358 -13.74 19.78 8.46
C LYS A 358 -13.06 20.74 7.48
N VAL A 359 -11.90 20.35 6.97
CA VAL A 359 -11.24 21.03 5.85
C VAL A 359 -11.10 20.07 4.69
N VAL A 360 -11.39 20.55 3.48
CA VAL A 360 -11.32 19.75 2.25
C VAL A 360 -10.56 20.54 1.20
N SER A 361 -9.57 19.93 0.57
CA SER A 361 -8.85 20.54 -0.54
C SER A 361 -9.78 20.91 -1.68
N THR A 362 -9.70 22.16 -2.14
CA THR A 362 -10.43 22.62 -3.33
C THR A 362 -9.77 22.13 -4.62
N LYS A 363 -8.48 21.77 -4.55
CA LYS A 363 -7.84 20.98 -5.59
C LYS A 363 -8.49 19.61 -5.60
N ALA A 364 -9.23 19.32 -6.68
CA ALA A 364 -9.78 17.99 -6.91
C ALA A 364 -8.65 16.95 -6.84
N ALA A 365 -8.90 15.82 -6.17
CA ALA A 365 -7.96 14.71 -6.27
C ALA A 365 -7.77 14.35 -7.74
N ALA A 366 -6.52 14.11 -8.14
CA ALA A 366 -6.24 13.63 -9.48
C ALA A 366 -7.09 12.37 -9.72
N PRO A 367 -7.89 12.33 -10.80
CA PRO A 367 -8.66 11.14 -11.13
C PRO A 367 -7.70 9.96 -11.29
N LEU A 368 -8.20 8.75 -11.05
CA LEU A 368 -7.42 7.56 -11.35
C LEU A 368 -7.22 7.49 -12.86
N GLU A 369 -5.98 7.68 -13.30
CA GLU A 369 -5.63 7.62 -14.71
C GLU A 369 -5.22 6.19 -15.10
N PHE A 370 -5.77 5.71 -16.22
CA PHE A 370 -5.50 4.39 -16.76
C PHE A 370 -5.12 4.47 -18.23
N ALA A 371 -4.29 3.53 -18.69
CA ALA A 371 -3.97 3.44 -20.11
C ALA A 371 -5.22 3.09 -20.92
N ALA A 372 -5.51 3.89 -21.95
CA ALA A 372 -6.62 3.61 -22.88
C ALA A 372 -6.44 2.28 -23.62
N SER A 373 -5.20 1.84 -23.82
CA SER A 373 -4.88 0.54 -24.41
C SER A 373 -3.60 -0.05 -23.80
N TRP A 374 -3.61 -1.37 -23.60
CA TRP A 374 -2.45 -2.09 -23.07
C TRP A 374 -1.39 -2.29 -24.15
N LYS A 375 -0.13 -1.99 -23.81
CA LYS A 375 1.04 -2.31 -24.63
C LYS A 375 2.06 -2.98 -23.73
N LYS A 376 2.53 -4.18 -24.08
CA LYS A 376 3.56 -4.87 -23.30
C LYS A 376 4.82 -3.99 -23.17
N PRO A 377 5.44 -3.91 -21.98
CA PRO A 377 6.74 -3.24 -21.83
C PRO A 377 7.82 -4.00 -22.61
N ARG A 378 8.88 -3.29 -22.97
CA ARG A 378 9.99 -3.81 -23.80
C ARG A 378 11.08 -4.48 -22.99
#